data_AF-A0A3B8W4F6-F1
#
_entry.id   AF-A0A3B8W4F6-F1
#
_cell.length_a   1.000
_cell.length_b   1.000
_cell.length_c   1.000
_cell.angle_alpha   90.00
_cell.angle_beta   90.00
_cell.angle_gamma   90.00
#
_symmetry.space_group_name_H-M   'P 1'
#
loop_
_entity.id
_entity.type
_entity.pdbx_description
1 polymer ?
#
loop_
_entity_poly.entity_id
_entity_poly.type
_entity_poly.pdbx_seq_one_letter_code
_entity_poly.pdbx_strand_id
1 'polypeptide(L)'
;MAQLFVIWALSAGAQSKSIPDDWFLRDPQLDSLQGVSSERTYQTLLKDKPSRTVIVAVIDSGVDIEHEDLKDVLWINEDEIPGNGADDDKNG
;
A
#
# COMPACT_ATOMS: atom_id res chain seq x y z
N MET A 1 -4.71 34.68 -56.92
CA MET A 1 -5.62 34.31 -55.82
C MET A 1 -4.77 33.71 -54.71
N ALA A 2 -4.46 34.49 -53.67
CA ALA A 2 -3.59 34.04 -52.58
C ALA A 2 -4.39 33.14 -51.62
N GLN A 3 -3.87 31.94 -51.33
CA GLN A 3 -4.49 30.99 -50.40
C GLN A 3 -3.97 31.26 -48.99
N LEU A 4 -4.88 31.68 -48.11
CA LEU A 4 -4.61 32.00 -46.72
C LEU A 4 -4.57 30.68 -45.91
N PHE A 5 -3.41 30.34 -45.33
CA PHE A 5 -3.29 29.24 -44.38
C PHE A 5 -3.49 29.76 -42.95
N VAL A 6 -4.58 29.36 -42.30
CA VAL A 6 -4.82 29.64 -40.89
C VAL A 6 -4.19 28.50 -40.08
N ILE A 7 -3.11 28.81 -39.36
CA ILE A 7 -2.45 27.88 -38.45
C ILE A 7 -3.22 27.94 -37.12
N TRP A 8 -3.97 26.88 -36.80
CA TRP A 8 -4.51 26.68 -35.46
C TRP A 8 -3.36 26.28 -34.53
N ALA A 9 -2.95 27.18 -33.65
CA ALA A 9 -2.03 26.85 -32.58
C ALA A 9 -2.75 25.93 -31.58
N LEU A 10 -2.37 24.64 -31.56
CA LEU A 10 -2.70 23.77 -30.43
C LEU A 10 -1.88 24.23 -29.22
N SER A 11 -2.53 24.88 -28.27
CA SER A 11 -1.96 25.09 -26.94
C SER A 11 -1.91 23.73 -26.23
N ALA A 12 -0.76 23.07 -26.26
CA ALA A 12 -0.50 21.91 -25.39
C ALA A 12 -0.35 22.40 -23.95
N GLY A 13 -1.43 22.33 -23.17
CA GLY A 13 -1.37 22.55 -21.74
C GLY A 13 -0.55 21.45 -21.07
N ALA A 14 0.53 21.81 -20.38
CA ALA A 14 1.29 20.87 -19.58
C ALA A 14 0.44 20.42 -18.39
N GLN A 15 -0.05 19.19 -18.43
CA GLN A 15 -0.78 18.58 -17.32
C GLN A 15 0.26 18.18 -16.25
N SER A 16 0.25 18.83 -15.08
CA SER A 16 1.12 18.38 -13.99
C SER A 16 0.55 17.06 -13.46
N LYS A 17 1.31 15.97 -13.63
CA LYS A 17 0.93 14.68 -13.07
C LYS A 17 1.36 14.69 -11.60
N SER A 18 0.39 14.76 -10.70
CA SER A 18 0.66 14.65 -9.26
C SER A 18 1.24 13.26 -8.95
N ILE A 19 2.15 13.20 -7.97
CA ILE A 19 2.65 11.93 -7.46
C ILE A 19 1.48 11.21 -6.76
N PRO A 20 1.20 9.94 -7.08
CA PRO A 20 0.16 9.16 -6.39
C PRO A 20 0.51 8.97 -4.90
N ASP A 21 -0.51 8.86 -4.05
CA ASP A 21 -0.31 8.62 -2.60
C ASP A 21 0.43 7.30 -2.32
N ASP A 22 0.26 6.31 -3.20
CA ASP A 22 0.89 4.99 -3.13
C ASP A 22 2.22 4.89 -3.88
N TRP A 23 2.90 6.02 -4.15
CA TRP A 23 4.16 6.06 -4.90
C TRP A 23 5.22 5.07 -4.37
N PHE A 24 5.21 4.81 -3.06
CA PHE A 24 6.15 3.91 -2.41
C PHE A 24 5.96 2.44 -2.84
N LEU A 25 4.78 2.05 -3.35
CA LEU A 25 4.51 0.71 -3.87
C LEU A 25 4.94 0.52 -5.35
N ARG A 26 5.29 1.61 -6.04
CA ARG A 26 5.55 1.67 -7.49
C ARG A 26 6.93 1.15 -7.88
N ASP A 27 7.13 0.95 -9.17
CA ASP A 27 8.38 0.42 -9.73
C ASP A 27 9.18 1.51 -10.49
N PRO A 28 10.49 1.65 -10.22
CA PRO A 28 11.30 2.68 -10.88
C PRO A 28 11.39 2.56 -12.39
N GLN A 29 11.35 1.35 -12.94
CA GLN A 29 11.48 1.11 -14.38
C GLN A 29 10.13 1.22 -15.10
N LEU A 30 9.04 0.77 -14.48
CA LEU A 30 7.71 0.76 -15.11
C LEU A 30 6.97 2.09 -14.92
N ASP A 31 7.06 2.68 -13.73
CA ASP A 31 6.25 3.83 -13.34
C ASP A 31 7.07 5.14 -13.31
N SER A 32 8.39 5.05 -13.48
CA SER A 32 9.33 6.17 -13.27
C SER A 32 9.28 6.77 -11.86
N LEU A 33 8.84 5.99 -10.86
CA LEU A 33 8.72 6.38 -9.46
C LEU A 33 9.60 5.48 -8.59
N GLN A 34 10.38 6.06 -7.69
CA GLN A 34 11.36 5.35 -6.85
C GLN A 34 10.70 4.62 -5.67
N GLY A 35 9.78 3.68 -5.94
CA GLY A 35 9.15 2.82 -4.93
C GLY A 35 9.86 1.46 -4.76
N VAL A 36 9.29 0.60 -3.92
CA VAL A 36 9.84 -0.72 -3.56
C VAL A 36 9.34 -1.87 -4.46
N SER A 37 8.60 -1.57 -5.54
CA SER A 37 8.05 -2.57 -6.48
C SER A 37 7.16 -3.64 -5.83
N SER A 38 6.47 -3.32 -4.73
CA SER A 38 5.56 -4.23 -4.04
C SER A 38 4.39 -4.66 -4.94
N GLU A 39 3.78 -3.72 -5.65
CA GLU A 39 2.64 -4.01 -6.53
C GLU A 39 3.05 -4.96 -7.67
N ARG A 40 4.20 -4.69 -8.30
CA ARG A 40 4.79 -5.57 -9.31
C ARG A 40 5.05 -6.97 -8.75
N THR A 41 5.51 -7.08 -7.52
CA THR A 41 5.80 -8.37 -6.87
C THR A 41 4.53 -9.20 -6.70
N TYR A 42 3.42 -8.59 -6.27
CA TYR A 42 2.11 -9.25 -6.20
C TYR A 42 1.64 -9.74 -7.58
N GLN A 43 1.77 -8.90 -8.61
CA GLN A 43 1.31 -9.22 -9.96
C GLN A 43 2.17 -10.24 -10.71
N THR A 44 3.41 -10.47 -10.28
CA THR A 44 4.38 -11.32 -10.99
C THR A 44 4.86 -12.52 -10.16
N LEU A 45 5.67 -12.29 -9.13
CA LEU A 45 6.34 -13.33 -8.36
C LEU A 45 5.39 -14.10 -7.43
N LEU A 46 4.32 -13.45 -6.96
CA LEU A 46 3.40 -14.01 -5.96
C LEU A 46 2.04 -14.44 -6.54
N LYS A 47 1.72 -14.07 -7.78
CA LYS A 47 0.38 -14.22 -8.38
C LYS A 47 -0.25 -15.59 -8.17
N ASP A 48 0.54 -16.65 -8.34
CA ASP A 48 0.07 -18.05 -8.25
C ASP A 48 0.72 -18.81 -7.08
N LYS A 49 1.28 -18.08 -6.11
CA LYS A 49 1.90 -18.69 -4.93
C LYS A 49 0.89 -18.81 -3.78
N PRO A 50 0.92 -19.90 -3.02
CA PRO A 50 0.06 -20.02 -1.85
C PRO A 50 0.42 -18.97 -0.79
N SER A 51 -0.59 -18.37 -0.18
CA SER A 51 -0.43 -17.49 0.96
C SER A 51 -0.15 -18.29 2.23
N ARG A 52 0.62 -17.69 3.14
CA ARG A 52 0.82 -18.18 4.50
C ARG A 52 0.43 -17.09 5.49
N THR A 53 -0.33 -17.44 6.51
CA THR A 53 -0.63 -16.51 7.61
C THR A 53 0.64 -16.32 8.43
N VAL A 54 0.97 -15.07 8.71
CA VAL A 54 2.11 -14.67 9.55
C VAL A 54 1.59 -13.73 10.61
N ILE A 55 1.89 -14.01 11.87
CA ILE A 55 1.61 -13.11 12.99
C ILE A 55 2.76 -12.10 13.06
N VAL A 56 2.43 -10.81 13.09
CA VAL A 56 3.40 -9.70 13.13
C VAL A 56 3.12 -8.87 14.37
N ALA A 57 4.11 -8.75 15.26
CA ALA A 57 4.04 -7.88 16.43
C ALA A 57 4.55 -6.47 16.08
N VAL A 58 3.74 -5.45 16.39
CA VAL A 58 4.13 -4.03 16.27
C VAL A 58 4.48 -3.52 17.67
N ILE A 59 5.76 -3.25 17.92
CA ILE A 59 6.26 -2.75 19.20
C ILE A 59 6.45 -1.23 19.09
N ASP A 60 5.40 -0.48 19.40
CA ASP A 60 5.37 0.98 19.37
C ASP A 60 4.51 1.49 20.55
N SER A 61 4.09 2.75 20.50
CA SER A 61 3.15 3.41 21.42
C SER A 61 1.76 2.77 21.48
N GLY A 62 1.39 1.94 20.51
CA GLY A 62 0.14 1.20 20.46
C GLY A 62 -0.41 1.05 19.04
N VAL A 63 -1.58 0.41 18.93
CA VAL A 63 -2.37 0.31 17.69
C VAL A 63 -3.83 0.61 18.00
N ASP A 64 -4.52 1.31 17.11
CA ASP A 64 -5.96 1.50 17.22
C ASP A 64 -6.70 0.23 16.78
N ILE A 65 -7.17 -0.55 17.75
CA ILE A 65 -7.88 -1.80 17.52
C ILE A 65 -9.30 -1.61 16.99
N GLU A 66 -9.83 -0.38 16.98
CA GLU A 66 -11.15 -0.05 16.45
C GLU A 66 -11.09 0.54 15.03
N HIS A 67 -9.88 0.67 14.45
CA HIS A 67 -9.70 1.20 13.11
C HIS A 67 -10.32 0.29 12.04
N GLU A 68 -11.17 0.86 11.18
CA GLU A 68 -11.97 0.11 10.21
C GLU A 68 -11.13 -0.75 9.25
N ASP A 69 -10.02 -0.21 8.74
CA ASP A 69 -9.12 -0.96 7.83
C ASP A 69 -8.26 -2.03 8.52
N LEU A 70 -8.14 -2.02 9.85
CA LEU A 70 -7.32 -3.00 10.58
C LEU A 70 -8.15 -4.16 11.14
N LYS A 71 -9.46 -3.95 11.33
CA LYS A 71 -10.37 -4.87 12.01
C LYS A 71 -10.27 -6.32 11.53
N ASP A 72 -10.13 -6.53 10.23
CA ASP A 72 -10.11 -7.87 9.62
C ASP A 72 -8.74 -8.58 9.70
N VAL A 73 -7.68 -7.86 10.12
CA VAL A 73 -6.30 -8.38 10.19
C VAL A 73 -5.70 -8.35 11.60
N LEU A 74 -6.45 -7.87 12.61
CA LEU A 74 -6.02 -7.89 14.00
C LEU A 74 -5.90 -9.33 14.50
N TRP A 75 -4.76 -9.62 15.13
CA TRP A 75 -4.54 -10.89 15.81
C TRP A 75 -5.24 -10.88 17.18
N ILE A 76 -5.87 -12.01 17.53
CA ILE A 76 -6.50 -12.24 18.83
C ILE A 76 -5.72 -13.36 19.52
N ASN A 77 -5.26 -13.11 20.74
CA ASN A 77 -4.69 -14.17 21.57
C ASN A 77 -5.84 -14.91 22.28
N GLU A 78 -6.20 -16.09 21.78
CA GLU A 78 -7.28 -16.90 22.37
C GLU A 78 -6.90 -17.54 23.70
N ASP A 79 -5.61 -17.64 24.00
CA ASP A 79 -5.09 -18.25 25.22
C ASP A 79 -4.97 -17.23 26.39
N GLU A 80 -5.30 -15.96 26.16
CA GLU A 80 -5.25 -14.85 27.14
C GLU A 80 -6.62 -14.49 27.71
N ILE A 81 -6.71 -14.29 29.03
CA ILE A 81 -7.93 -13.83 29.70
C ILE A 81 -7.92 -12.29 29.76
N PRO A 82 -8.87 -11.60 29.08
CA PRO A 82 -8.85 -10.15 29.01
C PRO A 82 -8.92 -9.46 30.38
N GLY A 83 -7.97 -8.56 30.64
CA GLY A 83 -8.01 -7.64 31.77
C GLY A 83 -7.63 -8.23 33.14
N ASN A 84 -7.10 -9.45 33.20
CA ASN A 84 -6.61 -10.06 34.45
C ASN A 84 -5.19 -9.57 34.85
N GLY A 85 -4.44 -8.97 33.91
CA GLY A 85 -3.07 -8.51 34.12
C GLY A 85 -2.04 -9.63 34.31
N ALA A 86 -2.36 -10.86 33.89
CA ALA A 86 -1.44 -11.99 33.86
C ALA A 86 -1.10 -12.33 32.41
N ASP A 87 0.02 -13.02 32.22
CA ASP A 87 0.38 -13.70 30.98
C ASP A 87 -0.03 -15.18 31.15
N ASP A 88 -1.17 -15.54 30.58
CA ASP A 88 -1.84 -16.83 30.78
C ASP A 88 -1.18 -17.95 29.95
N ASP A 89 -0.59 -17.61 28.81
CA ASP A 89 0.02 -18.56 27.88
C ASP A 89 1.56 -18.59 27.92
N LYS A 90 2.16 -17.67 28.69
CA LYS A 90 3.60 -17.54 28.96
C LYS A 90 4.41 -17.18 27.72
N ASN A 91 3.83 -16.40 26.83
CA ASN A 91 4.45 -16.05 25.55
C ASN A 91 5.08 -14.65 25.50
N GLY A 92 5.02 -13.84 26.58
CA GLY A 92 5.62 -12.50 26.59
C GLY A 92 5.39 -11.64 27.83
#